data_AF-A0A388K624-F1
#
_entry.id   AF-A0A388K624-F1
#
_cell.length_a   1.000
_cell.length_b   1.000
_cell.length_c   1.000
_cell.angle_alpha   90.00
_cell.angle_beta   90.00
_cell.angle_gamma   90.00
#
_symmetry.space_group_name_H-M   'P 1'
#
loop_
_entity.id
_entity.type
_entity.pdbx_description
1 polymer ?
#
loop_
_entity_poly.entity_id
_entity_poly.type
_entity_poly.pdbx_seq_one_letter_code
_entity_poly.pdbx_strand_id
1 'polypeptide(L)'
;MEQLGSSDQVLSDSAKGLGVDEQMEEEKRQAVILEAQVEVLRDQNREVEEDTINLQKIAHTPHADINAAAKLYARQDPSKRIILPYRWNSGNADWEVPIQRSLSLITAKDSHCELEILKEHITEDLPSQAHVIGDVKHDTEEWEDPAGTTHMMDYRPVMIKLQEKAVLAQGLIWMPWQVVETIPYGLLGGSEAAEWVARGAAIVTKSDVFAWQLDYIDGKIEILATTVEWTRVGS
;
A
#
# COMPACT_ATOMS: atom_id res chain seq x y z
N MET A 1 37.56 48.15 -56.09
CA MET A 1 36.42 47.59 -55.32
C MET A 1 35.83 46.48 -56.15
N GLU A 2 35.59 45.25 -55.72
CA GLU A 2 35.87 44.47 -54.52
C GLU A 2 35.60 43.01 -54.99
N GLN A 3 36.58 42.11 -54.85
CA GLN A 3 36.38 40.66 -54.99
C GLN A 3 36.75 40.04 -53.64
N LEU A 4 35.77 39.96 -52.74
CA LEU A 4 35.86 39.31 -51.44
C LEU A 4 34.42 38.96 -51.04
N GLY A 5 34.01 37.70 -51.21
CA GLY A 5 32.65 37.32 -50.82
C GLY A 5 32.19 35.92 -51.21
N SER A 6 33.10 34.95 -51.42
CA SER A 6 32.70 33.58 -51.77
C SER A 6 33.35 32.47 -50.94
N SER A 7 34.36 32.76 -50.10
CA SER A 7 35.01 31.74 -49.26
C SER A 7 34.38 31.61 -47.86
N ASP A 8 33.76 32.66 -47.32
CA ASP A 8 33.26 32.65 -45.94
C ASP A 8 31.89 31.97 -45.77
N GLN A 9 31.07 31.91 -46.83
CA GLN A 9 29.76 31.26 -46.78
C GLN A 9 29.86 29.73 -46.74
N VAL A 10 30.86 29.14 -47.43
CA VAL A 10 31.06 27.68 -47.50
C VAL A 10 31.67 27.14 -46.20
N LEU A 11 32.47 27.95 -45.50
CA LEU A 11 33.01 27.59 -44.18
C LEU A 11 31.96 27.70 -43.06
N SER A 12 31.01 28.64 -43.18
CA SER A 12 29.88 28.82 -42.25
C SER A 12 28.92 27.62 -42.22
N ASP A 13 28.55 27.09 -43.38
CA ASP A 13 27.59 25.97 -43.46
C ASP A 13 28.22 24.63 -43.10
N SER A 14 29.50 24.43 -43.40
CA SER A 14 30.26 23.23 -43.02
C SER A 14 30.49 23.15 -41.49
N ALA A 15 30.77 24.29 -40.84
CA ALA A 15 30.93 24.37 -39.38
C ALA A 15 29.60 24.16 -38.61
N LYS A 16 28.46 24.56 -39.20
CA LYS A 16 27.13 24.30 -38.63
C LYS A 16 26.70 22.84 -38.75
N GLY A 17 27.04 22.16 -39.85
CA GLY A 17 26.75 20.73 -40.02
C GLY A 17 27.55 19.83 -39.05
N LEU A 18 28.83 20.14 -38.85
CA LEU A 18 29.70 19.45 -37.89
C LEU A 18 29.21 19.56 -36.44
N GLY A 19 28.74 20.74 -36.02
CA GLY A 19 28.23 20.94 -34.66
C GLY A 19 26.90 20.20 -34.38
N VAL A 20 26.05 20.04 -35.41
CA VAL A 20 24.79 19.29 -35.28
C VAL A 20 25.04 17.77 -35.26
N ASP A 21 25.99 17.28 -36.07
CA ASP A 21 26.38 15.86 -36.04
C ASP A 21 27.09 15.50 -34.72
N GLU A 22 27.98 16.34 -34.21
CA GLU A 22 28.62 16.14 -32.90
C GLU A 22 27.60 16.11 -31.76
N GLN A 23 26.61 17.01 -31.80
CA GLN A 23 25.55 17.06 -30.80
C GLN A 23 24.62 15.85 -30.88
N MET A 24 24.26 15.40 -32.08
CA MET A 24 23.47 14.19 -32.28
C MET A 24 24.23 12.93 -31.83
N GLU A 25 25.54 12.84 -32.06
CA GLU A 25 26.36 11.73 -31.59
C GLU A 25 26.55 11.74 -30.06
N GLU A 26 26.66 12.92 -29.45
CA GLU A 26 26.67 13.06 -27.99
C GLU A 26 25.32 12.68 -27.37
N GLU A 27 24.20 13.11 -27.96
CA GLU A 27 22.85 12.70 -27.52
C GLU A 27 22.64 11.19 -27.63
N LYS A 28 23.13 10.55 -28.71
CA LYS A 28 23.12 9.08 -28.84
C LYS A 28 23.97 8.41 -27.76
N ARG A 29 25.15 8.94 -27.47
CA ARG A 29 25.98 8.42 -26.36
C ARG A 29 25.27 8.54 -25.03
N GLN A 30 24.64 9.68 -24.76
CA GLN A 30 23.88 9.91 -23.53
C GLN A 30 22.68 8.96 -23.45
N ALA A 31 21.95 8.73 -24.55
CA ALA A 31 20.85 7.77 -24.60
C ALA A 31 21.31 6.34 -24.28
N VAL A 32 22.42 5.89 -24.88
CA VAL A 32 22.99 4.56 -24.59
C VAL A 32 23.43 4.44 -23.13
N ILE A 33 24.02 5.49 -22.55
CA ILE A 33 24.41 5.50 -21.14
C ILE A 33 23.17 5.45 -20.23
N LEU A 34 22.14 6.22 -20.53
CA LEU A 34 20.87 6.23 -19.80
C LEU A 34 20.16 4.87 -19.86
N GLU A 35 20.10 4.25 -21.05
CA GLU A 35 19.54 2.91 -21.23
C GLU A 35 20.29 1.88 -20.37
N ALA A 36 21.63 1.90 -20.40
CA ALA A 36 22.43 1.01 -19.57
C ALA A 36 22.22 1.26 -18.07
N GLN A 37 22.06 2.51 -17.63
CA GLN A 37 21.74 2.84 -16.24
C GLN A 37 20.34 2.35 -15.83
N VAL A 38 19.34 2.48 -16.72
CA VAL A 38 17.99 1.97 -16.49
C VAL A 38 18.00 0.45 -16.38
N GLU A 39 18.77 -0.25 -17.21
CA GLU A 39 18.90 -1.70 -17.15
C GLU A 39 19.52 -2.16 -15.83
N VAL A 40 20.63 -1.54 -15.41
CA VAL A 40 21.26 -1.83 -14.11
C VAL A 40 20.29 -1.58 -12.95
N LEU A 41 19.55 -0.48 -12.97
CA LEU A 41 18.55 -0.18 -11.93
C LEU A 41 17.39 -1.18 -11.93
N ARG A 42 16.94 -1.66 -13.10
CA ARG A 42 15.92 -2.70 -13.18
C ARG A 42 16.42 -4.02 -12.62
N ASP A 43 17.65 -4.41 -12.91
CA ASP A 43 18.25 -5.63 -12.37
C ASP A 43 18.42 -5.54 -10.85
N GLN A 44 18.89 -4.40 -10.34
CA GLN A 44 19.01 -4.15 -8.90
C GLN A 44 17.65 -4.18 -8.20
N ASN A 45 16.63 -3.54 -8.79
CA ASN A 45 15.28 -3.57 -8.24
C ASN A 45 14.71 -4.98 -8.23
N ARG A 46 14.96 -5.79 -9.27
CA ARG A 46 14.54 -7.20 -9.32
C ARG A 46 15.19 -8.01 -8.19
N GLU A 47 16.50 -7.87 -7.99
CA GLU A 47 17.23 -8.58 -6.93
C GLU A 47 16.69 -8.19 -5.53
N VAL A 48 16.49 -6.89 -5.28
CA VAL A 48 15.92 -6.41 -4.02
C VAL A 48 14.48 -6.89 -3.84
N GLU A 49 13.69 -6.91 -4.90
CA GLU A 49 12.32 -7.41 -4.87
C GLU A 49 12.28 -8.91 -4.54
N GLU A 50 13.20 -9.73 -5.06
CA GLU A 50 13.31 -11.16 -4.76
C GLU A 50 13.57 -11.43 -3.27
N ASP A 51 14.43 -10.65 -2.63
CA ASP A 51 14.78 -10.81 -1.21
C ASP A 51 13.80 -10.13 -0.23
N THR A 52 13.03 -9.15 -0.71
CA THR A 52 12.08 -8.42 0.14
C THR A 52 10.83 -9.25 0.40
N ILE A 53 10.47 -9.43 1.68
CA ILE A 53 9.16 -9.98 2.04
C ILE A 53 8.16 -8.83 2.16
N ASN A 54 7.03 -8.92 1.44
CA ASN A 54 5.95 -7.92 1.39
C ASN A 54 4.59 -8.62 1.52
N LEU A 55 3.48 -7.86 1.46
CA LEU A 55 2.14 -8.44 1.64
C LEU A 55 1.79 -9.44 0.53
N GLN A 56 2.20 -9.19 -0.71
CA GLN A 56 1.98 -10.11 -1.83
C GLN A 56 2.60 -11.49 -1.56
N LYS A 57 3.85 -11.53 -1.10
CA LYS A 57 4.52 -12.79 -0.75
C LYS A 57 3.89 -13.46 0.47
N ILE A 58 3.42 -12.67 1.44
CA ILE A 58 2.77 -13.21 2.65
C ILE A 58 1.39 -13.81 2.34
N ALA A 59 0.63 -13.19 1.44
CA ALA A 59 -0.71 -13.64 1.05
C ALA A 59 -0.71 -15.01 0.34
N HIS A 60 0.33 -15.28 -0.47
CA HIS A 60 0.35 -16.42 -1.39
C HIS A 60 1.29 -17.56 -0.98
N THR A 61 2.26 -17.29 -0.11
CA THR A 61 3.23 -18.28 0.37
C THR A 61 3.13 -18.45 1.89
N PRO A 62 3.19 -19.67 2.43
CA PRO A 62 3.23 -19.85 3.88
C PRO A 62 4.51 -19.28 4.51
N HIS A 63 4.36 -18.43 5.53
CA HIS A 63 5.47 -17.91 6.35
C HIS A 63 5.28 -18.31 7.81
N ALA A 64 5.80 -19.48 8.18
CA ALA A 64 5.61 -20.05 9.52
C ALA A 64 6.14 -19.13 10.63
N ASP A 65 7.27 -18.49 10.41
CA ASP A 65 7.91 -17.61 11.40
C ASP A 65 7.10 -16.32 11.61
N ILE A 66 6.61 -15.70 10.53
CA ILE A 66 5.72 -14.53 10.60
C ILE A 66 4.44 -14.90 11.34
N ASN A 67 3.85 -16.06 11.03
CA ASN A 67 2.64 -16.53 11.70
C ASN A 67 2.88 -16.80 13.20
N ALA A 68 4.01 -17.41 13.56
CA ALA A 68 4.36 -17.66 14.95
C ALA A 68 4.58 -16.35 15.74
N ALA A 69 5.29 -15.38 15.15
CA ALA A 69 5.50 -14.07 15.75
C ALA A 69 4.20 -13.28 15.91
N ALA A 70 3.34 -13.26 14.88
CA ALA A 70 2.01 -12.65 14.93
C ALA A 70 1.12 -13.26 16.02
N LYS A 71 1.20 -14.59 16.24
CA LYS A 71 0.50 -15.29 17.32
C LYS A 71 1.05 -14.91 18.69
N LEU A 72 2.37 -14.84 18.82
CA LEU A 72 3.01 -14.45 20.08
C LEU A 72 2.61 -13.02 20.47
N TYR A 73 2.59 -12.11 19.51
CA TYR A 73 2.16 -10.73 19.73
C TYR A 73 0.69 -10.65 20.16
N ALA A 74 -0.20 -11.31 19.42
CA ALA A 74 -1.64 -11.31 19.73
C ALA A 74 -1.95 -11.85 21.13
N ARG A 75 -1.17 -12.81 21.63
CA ARG A 75 -1.32 -13.33 23.00
C ARG A 75 -0.95 -12.30 24.08
N GLN A 76 -0.10 -11.33 23.76
CA GLN A 76 0.31 -10.27 24.67
C GLN A 76 -0.68 -9.09 24.66
N ASP A 77 -1.28 -8.79 23.51
CA ASP A 77 -2.26 -7.71 23.34
C ASP A 77 -3.40 -8.15 22.39
N PRO A 78 -4.38 -8.95 22.88
CA PRO A 78 -5.41 -9.57 22.04
C PRO A 78 -6.52 -8.62 21.58
N SER A 79 -6.43 -7.34 21.94
CA SER A 79 -7.52 -6.37 21.83
C SER A 79 -7.29 -5.34 20.73
N LYS A 80 -6.67 -5.73 19.61
CA LYS A 80 -6.27 -4.83 18.52
C LYS A 80 -6.76 -5.32 17.16
N ARG A 81 -7.05 -4.35 16.29
CA ARG A 81 -7.54 -4.53 14.93
C ARG A 81 -6.75 -3.69 13.96
N ILE A 82 -6.58 -4.24 12.76
CA ILE A 82 -6.11 -3.48 11.61
C ILE A 82 -7.33 -2.78 11.00
N ILE A 83 -7.25 -1.46 10.87
CA ILE A 83 -8.29 -0.66 10.24
C ILE A 83 -7.77 -0.27 8.86
N LEU A 84 -8.53 -0.61 7.82
CA LEU A 84 -8.16 -0.34 6.44
C LEU A 84 -9.25 0.47 5.74
N PRO A 85 -9.27 1.80 5.94
CA PRO A 85 -10.10 2.65 5.12
C PRO A 85 -9.63 2.59 3.67
N TYR A 86 -10.54 2.79 2.73
CA TYR A 86 -10.21 2.76 1.32
C TYR A 86 -11.10 3.69 0.52
N ARG A 87 -10.59 4.21 -0.59
CA ARG A 87 -11.36 5.00 -1.55
C ARG A 87 -10.95 4.65 -2.97
N TRP A 88 -11.85 4.91 -3.90
CA TRP A 88 -11.50 4.92 -5.32
C TRP A 88 -10.95 6.29 -5.69
N ASN A 89 -9.78 6.33 -6.33
CA ASN A 89 -9.23 7.52 -6.95
C ASN A 89 -9.55 7.48 -8.45
N SER A 90 -10.48 8.33 -8.89
CA SER A 90 -10.91 8.40 -10.29
C SER A 90 -9.83 8.94 -11.23
N GLY A 91 -8.90 9.74 -10.71
CA GLY A 91 -7.78 10.30 -11.48
C GLY A 91 -6.73 9.25 -11.85
N ASN A 92 -6.46 8.31 -10.94
CA ASN A 92 -5.50 7.22 -11.17
C ASN A 92 -6.15 5.90 -11.57
N ALA A 93 -7.49 5.82 -11.50
CA ALA A 93 -8.27 4.61 -11.69
C ALA A 93 -7.77 3.45 -10.81
N ASP A 94 -7.49 3.74 -9.54
CA ASP A 94 -6.96 2.78 -8.58
C ASP A 94 -7.56 2.96 -7.18
N TRP A 95 -7.47 1.90 -6.38
CA TRP A 95 -7.86 1.90 -4.98
C TRP A 95 -6.73 2.44 -4.12
N GLU A 96 -7.06 3.40 -3.27
CA GLU A 96 -6.13 3.98 -2.32
C GLU A 96 -6.56 3.69 -0.89
N VAL A 97 -5.58 3.44 -0.04
CA VAL A 97 -5.75 3.32 1.40
C VAL A 97 -4.95 4.42 2.09
N PRO A 98 -5.43 4.97 3.22
CA PRO A 98 -4.62 5.88 4.01
C PRO A 98 -3.63 5.09 4.85
N ILE A 99 -2.37 5.49 4.79
CA ILE A 99 -1.29 4.98 5.65
C ILE A 99 -0.61 6.15 6.34
N GLN A 100 0.09 5.88 7.44
CA GLN A 100 0.93 6.90 8.07
C GLN A 100 2.08 7.28 7.12
N ARG A 101 2.57 8.53 7.19
CA ARG A 101 3.77 8.96 6.46
C ARG A 101 5.01 8.11 6.75
N SER A 102 5.03 7.43 7.90
CA SER A 102 6.03 6.42 8.28
C SER A 102 5.87 5.06 7.59
N LEU A 103 4.90 4.93 6.68
CA LEU A 103 4.49 3.72 5.96
C LEU A 103 3.74 2.66 6.80
N SER A 104 3.43 2.96 8.06
CA SER A 104 2.68 2.04 8.91
C SER A 104 1.18 2.06 8.62
N LEU A 105 0.55 0.89 8.71
CA LEU A 105 -0.89 0.75 8.60
C LEU A 105 -1.59 1.25 9.87
N ILE A 106 -2.87 1.59 9.73
CA ILE A 106 -3.69 2.07 10.83
C ILE A 106 -4.12 0.87 11.67
N THR A 107 -3.89 0.97 12.97
CA THR A 107 -4.30 -0.03 13.95
C THR A 107 -5.06 0.67 15.08
N ALA A 108 -6.02 -0.02 15.65
CA ALA A 108 -6.82 0.49 16.75
C ALA A 108 -7.08 -0.63 17.76
N LYS A 109 -7.22 -0.27 19.03
CA LYS A 109 -7.76 -1.22 20.02
C LYS A 109 -9.24 -1.46 19.73
N ASP A 110 -9.76 -2.63 20.07
CA ASP A 110 -11.20 -2.92 19.96
C ASP A 110 -12.02 -1.88 20.74
N SER A 111 -11.55 -1.47 21.93
CA SER A 111 -12.16 -0.39 22.72
C SER A 111 -12.10 0.98 22.07
N HIS A 112 -11.26 1.17 21.07
CA HIS A 112 -11.09 2.42 20.31
C HIS A 112 -11.68 2.30 18.90
N CYS A 113 -12.31 1.17 18.56
CA CYS A 113 -13.06 0.97 17.33
C CYS A 113 -14.47 1.59 17.46
N GLU A 114 -14.56 2.76 18.08
CA GLU A 114 -15.77 3.57 18.17
C GLU A 114 -15.72 4.66 17.10
N LEU A 115 -16.88 4.97 16.50
CA LEU A 115 -16.95 5.89 15.36
C LEU A 115 -16.31 7.25 15.64
N GLU A 116 -16.57 7.83 16.82
CA GLU A 116 -16.04 9.16 17.18
C GLU A 116 -14.52 9.14 17.37
N ILE A 117 -13.98 8.08 17.97
CA ILE A 117 -12.53 7.93 18.12
C ILE A 117 -11.88 7.74 16.73
N LEU A 118 -12.47 6.92 15.87
CA LEU A 118 -11.95 6.70 14.52
C LEU A 118 -12.01 7.97 13.66
N LYS A 119 -13.01 8.84 13.86
CA LYS A 119 -13.10 10.12 13.15
C LYS A 119 -11.89 11.01 13.43
N GLU A 120 -11.53 11.15 14.70
CA GLU A 120 -10.38 11.94 15.12
C GLU A 120 -9.06 11.40 14.55
N HIS A 121 -8.95 10.08 14.39
CA HIS A 121 -7.71 9.42 13.96
C HIS A 121 -7.60 9.19 12.45
N ILE A 122 -8.71 9.22 11.71
CA ILE A 122 -8.76 8.87 10.27
C ILE A 122 -9.35 10.01 9.44
N THR A 123 -10.63 10.33 9.65
CA THR A 123 -11.36 11.37 8.90
C THR A 123 -12.71 11.66 9.55
N GLU A 124 -13.14 12.93 9.58
CA GLU A 124 -14.46 13.32 10.10
C GLU A 124 -15.63 12.69 9.30
N ASP A 125 -15.41 12.38 8.02
CA ASP A 125 -16.41 11.87 7.08
C ASP A 125 -16.55 10.33 7.11
N LEU A 126 -16.31 9.72 8.27
CA LEU A 126 -16.36 8.26 8.45
C LEU A 126 -17.81 7.73 8.33
N PRO A 127 -18.07 6.71 7.49
CA PRO A 127 -19.40 6.13 7.35
C PRO A 127 -19.81 5.32 8.59
N SER A 128 -21.12 5.11 8.74
CA SER A 128 -21.70 4.33 9.84
C SER A 128 -21.53 2.81 9.70
N GLN A 129 -21.02 2.35 8.54
CA GLN A 129 -20.86 0.93 8.23
C GLN A 129 -19.40 0.62 7.89
N ALA A 130 -19.00 -0.58 8.25
CA ALA A 130 -17.71 -1.16 7.92
C ALA A 130 -17.89 -2.64 7.55
N HIS A 131 -16.84 -3.23 6.98
CA HIS A 131 -16.82 -4.62 6.54
C HIS A 131 -15.63 -5.34 7.15
N VAL A 132 -15.79 -6.55 7.65
CA VAL A 132 -14.68 -7.37 8.14
C VAL A 132 -14.37 -8.44 7.11
N ILE A 133 -13.18 -8.39 6.50
CA ILE A 133 -12.80 -9.26 5.39
C ILE A 133 -11.94 -10.44 5.85
N GLY A 134 -12.28 -11.62 5.36
CA GLY A 134 -11.56 -12.87 5.61
C GLY A 134 -12.47 -13.98 6.11
N ASP A 135 -11.92 -15.18 6.21
CA ASP A 135 -12.64 -16.37 6.67
C ASP A 135 -12.47 -16.53 8.18
N VAL A 136 -13.57 -16.44 8.92
CA VAL A 136 -13.61 -16.65 10.38
C VAL A 136 -12.86 -17.92 10.78
N LYS A 137 -12.97 -19.01 10.02
CA LYS A 137 -12.36 -20.30 10.40
C LYS A 137 -10.84 -20.34 10.27
N HIS A 138 -10.28 -19.55 9.36
CA HIS A 138 -8.85 -19.57 9.05
C HIS A 138 -8.10 -18.36 9.61
N ASP A 139 -8.82 -17.25 9.79
CA ASP A 139 -8.27 -15.95 10.17
C ASP A 139 -8.58 -15.58 11.63
N THR A 140 -9.12 -16.53 12.41
CA THR A 140 -9.22 -16.44 13.87
C THR A 140 -8.36 -17.49 14.56
N GLU A 141 -7.92 -17.19 15.77
CA GLU A 141 -7.18 -18.10 16.63
C GLU A 141 -7.81 -18.11 18.02
N GLU A 142 -8.05 -19.29 18.56
CA GLU A 142 -8.51 -19.46 19.93
C GLU A 142 -7.41 -20.12 20.77
N TRP A 143 -7.22 -19.65 22.00
CA TRP A 143 -6.35 -20.32 22.97
C TRP A 143 -6.89 -20.17 24.38
N GLU A 144 -6.50 -21.09 25.25
CA GLU A 144 -6.82 -21.04 26.67
C GLU A 144 -5.57 -20.57 27.44
N ASP A 145 -5.75 -19.63 28.36
CA ASP A 145 -4.67 -19.22 29.27
C ASP A 145 -4.54 -20.19 30.45
N PRO A 146 -3.46 -20.11 31.25
CA PRO A 146 -3.29 -20.98 32.42
C PRO A 146 -4.38 -20.85 33.49
N ALA A 147 -5.20 -19.80 33.44
CA ALA A 147 -6.34 -19.59 34.35
C ALA A 147 -7.64 -20.22 33.82
N GLY A 148 -7.62 -20.86 32.65
CA GLY A 148 -8.77 -21.47 32.01
C GLY A 148 -9.65 -20.49 31.23
N THR A 149 -9.17 -19.26 31.00
CA THR A 149 -9.91 -18.27 30.20
C THR A 149 -9.63 -18.51 28.73
N THR A 150 -10.69 -18.72 27.94
CA THR A 150 -10.59 -18.78 26.48
C THR A 150 -10.46 -17.36 25.92
N HIS A 151 -9.40 -17.15 25.15
CA HIS A 151 -9.15 -15.95 24.38
C HIS A 151 -9.33 -16.26 22.90
N MET A 152 -9.80 -15.27 22.15
CA MET A 152 -9.94 -15.33 20.70
C MET A 152 -9.25 -14.11 20.10
N MET A 153 -8.42 -14.32 19.08
CA MET A 153 -7.87 -13.28 18.24
C MET A 153 -8.47 -13.38 16.85
N ASP A 154 -8.84 -12.24 16.29
CA ASP A 154 -9.38 -12.16 14.94
C ASP A 154 -8.49 -11.23 14.10
N TYR A 155 -7.78 -11.83 13.14
CA TYR A 155 -6.80 -11.15 12.29
C TYR A 155 -7.45 -10.39 11.13
N ARG A 156 -8.75 -10.61 10.90
CA ARG A 156 -9.49 -10.02 9.79
C ARG A 156 -9.53 -8.49 9.91
N PRO A 157 -9.04 -7.75 8.90
CA PRO A 157 -9.07 -6.30 8.94
C PRO A 157 -10.48 -5.75 8.83
N VAL A 158 -10.70 -4.60 9.47
CA VAL A 158 -11.91 -3.81 9.34
C VAL A 158 -11.74 -2.83 8.18
N MET A 159 -12.47 -3.06 7.10
CA MET A 159 -12.47 -2.24 5.90
C MET A 159 -13.59 -1.19 5.93
N ILE A 160 -13.24 0.03 5.53
CA ILE A 160 -14.14 1.18 5.60
C ILE A 160 -14.10 1.96 4.29
N LYS A 161 -15.21 1.97 3.55
CA LYS A 161 -15.30 2.71 2.28
C LYS A 161 -15.45 4.20 2.54
N LEU A 162 -14.46 5.00 2.15
CA LEU A 162 -14.48 6.45 2.26
C LEU A 162 -14.88 7.10 0.93
N GLN A 163 -15.37 8.33 1.03
CA GLN A 163 -15.61 9.18 -0.15
C GLN A 163 -14.29 9.58 -0.79
N GLU A 164 -14.28 9.74 -2.12
CA GLU A 164 -13.07 10.14 -2.85
C GLU A 164 -12.47 11.45 -2.31
N LYS A 165 -13.34 12.39 -1.88
CA LYS A 165 -12.92 13.71 -1.37
C LYS A 165 -12.67 13.76 0.14
N ALA A 166 -12.68 12.62 0.83
CA ALA A 166 -12.48 12.57 2.28
C ALA A 166 -11.13 13.21 2.67
N VAL A 167 -11.17 14.07 3.69
CA VAL A 167 -9.99 14.75 4.23
C VAL A 167 -9.42 13.91 5.35
N LEU A 168 -8.17 13.47 5.19
CA LEU A 168 -7.50 12.63 6.18
C LEU A 168 -7.01 13.45 7.38
N ALA A 169 -6.97 12.80 8.54
CA ALA A 169 -6.30 13.29 9.74
C ALA A 169 -4.80 13.54 9.48
N GLN A 170 -4.20 14.39 10.30
CA GLN A 170 -2.81 14.78 10.15
C GLN A 170 -1.87 13.57 10.25
N GLY A 171 -0.90 13.48 9.33
CA GLY A 171 0.10 12.42 9.32
C GLY A 171 -0.25 11.24 8.43
N LEU A 172 -1.50 11.14 7.98
CA LEU A 172 -1.92 10.16 6.98
C LEU A 172 -1.70 10.68 5.55
N ILE A 173 -1.46 9.75 4.63
CA ILE A 173 -1.36 9.98 3.19
C ILE A 173 -2.13 8.88 2.46
N TRP A 174 -2.75 9.24 1.35
CA TRP A 174 -3.33 8.27 0.43
C TRP A 174 -2.22 7.56 -0.33
N MET A 175 -2.27 6.24 -0.34
CA MET A 175 -1.34 5.40 -1.07
C MET A 175 -2.12 4.37 -1.90
N PRO A 176 -1.79 4.18 -3.19
CA PRO A 176 -2.36 3.09 -3.97
C PRO A 176 -2.11 1.75 -3.27
N TRP A 177 -3.12 0.89 -3.19
CA TRP A 177 -2.98 -0.41 -2.52
C TRP A 177 -1.88 -1.25 -3.18
N GLN A 178 -1.75 -1.17 -4.51
CA GLN A 178 -0.69 -1.80 -5.30
C GLN A 178 0.72 -1.42 -4.85
N VAL A 179 0.89 -0.19 -4.37
CA VAL A 179 2.15 0.25 -3.78
C VAL A 179 2.28 -0.33 -2.37
N VAL A 180 1.24 -0.24 -1.53
CA VAL A 180 1.25 -0.75 -0.15
C VAL A 180 1.61 -2.22 -0.09
N GLU A 181 1.09 -3.05 -0.98
CA GLU A 181 1.31 -4.49 -0.98
C GLU A 181 2.73 -4.91 -1.36
N THR A 182 3.52 -3.99 -1.95
CA THR A 182 4.93 -4.19 -2.31
C THR A 182 5.91 -3.64 -1.27
N ILE A 183 5.44 -2.87 -0.29
CA ILE A 183 6.28 -2.33 0.79
C ILE A 183 6.85 -3.49 1.64
N PRO A 184 8.15 -3.45 2.00
CA PRO A 184 8.72 -4.40 2.96
C PRO A 184 7.88 -4.47 4.24
N TYR A 185 7.40 -5.66 4.60
CA TYR A 185 6.38 -5.79 5.65
C TYR A 185 6.83 -5.20 7.00
N GLY A 186 8.13 -5.20 7.28
CA GLY A 186 8.74 -4.62 8.47
C GLY A 186 8.42 -3.14 8.69
N LEU A 187 8.07 -2.40 7.64
CA LEU A 187 7.71 -0.98 7.70
C LEU A 187 6.23 -0.74 8.02
N LEU A 188 5.38 -1.76 7.82
CA LEU A 188 3.93 -1.63 7.97
C LEU A 188 3.48 -1.61 9.43
N GLY A 189 4.31 -2.11 10.36
CA GLY A 189 3.96 -2.26 11.78
C GLY A 189 3.86 -0.95 12.57
N GLY A 190 4.70 0.04 12.27
CA GLY A 190 4.77 1.27 13.07
C GLY A 190 5.17 0.98 14.52
N SER A 191 4.28 1.29 15.47
CA SER A 191 4.45 0.95 16.89
C SER A 191 4.04 -0.47 17.25
N GLU A 192 3.41 -1.19 16.32
CA GLU A 192 2.92 -2.55 16.48
C GLU A 192 3.90 -3.57 15.87
N ALA A 193 3.74 -4.85 16.24
CA ALA A 193 4.53 -5.91 15.61
C ALA A 193 4.22 -6.01 14.11
N ALA A 194 5.25 -5.88 13.28
CA ALA A 194 5.11 -5.88 11.83
C ALA A 194 4.51 -7.19 11.30
N GLU A 195 4.85 -8.32 11.90
CA GLU A 195 4.33 -9.64 11.53
C GLU A 195 2.82 -9.75 11.78
N TRP A 196 2.35 -9.15 12.88
CA TRP A 196 0.92 -9.12 13.20
C TRP A 196 0.14 -8.28 12.19
N VAL A 197 0.64 -7.06 11.91
CA VAL A 197 0.04 -6.16 10.93
C VAL A 197 0.08 -6.78 9.53
N ALA A 198 1.21 -7.35 9.14
CA ALA A 198 1.39 -7.95 7.82
C ALA A 198 0.50 -9.19 7.63
N ARG A 199 0.36 -10.04 8.66
CA ARG A 199 -0.52 -11.21 8.60
C ARG A 199 -1.98 -10.79 8.34
N GLY A 200 -2.48 -9.79 9.06
CA GLY A 200 -3.86 -9.34 8.87
C GLY A 200 -4.05 -8.60 7.55
N ALA A 201 -3.14 -7.70 7.17
CA ALA A 201 -3.22 -6.97 5.90
C ALA A 201 -3.11 -7.89 4.68
N ALA A 202 -2.33 -8.98 4.77
CA ALA A 202 -2.22 -9.98 3.71
C ALA A 202 -3.54 -10.71 3.43
N ILE A 203 -4.52 -10.72 4.36
CA ILE A 203 -5.86 -11.25 4.11
C ILE A 203 -6.57 -10.43 3.02
N VAL A 204 -6.39 -9.10 3.03
CA VAL A 204 -6.96 -8.21 2.01
C VAL A 204 -6.27 -8.42 0.66
N THR A 205 -4.94 -8.56 0.65
CA THR A 205 -4.20 -8.92 -0.57
C THR A 205 -4.67 -10.26 -1.14
N LYS A 206 -4.82 -11.29 -0.29
CA LYS A 206 -5.25 -12.64 -0.71
C LYS A 206 -6.68 -12.70 -1.25
N SER A 207 -7.53 -11.75 -0.85
CA SER A 207 -8.93 -11.71 -1.29
C SER A 207 -9.12 -10.94 -2.60
N ASP A 208 -8.06 -10.34 -3.15
CA ASP A 208 -8.06 -9.60 -4.42
C ASP A 208 -9.11 -8.49 -4.52
N VAL A 209 -9.56 -7.94 -3.37
CA VAL A 209 -10.72 -7.03 -3.35
C VAL A 209 -10.46 -5.74 -4.11
N PHE A 210 -9.20 -5.30 -4.11
CA PHE A 210 -8.74 -4.10 -4.80
C PHE A 210 -8.25 -4.38 -6.24
N ALA A 211 -8.27 -5.63 -6.70
CA ALA A 211 -8.06 -5.92 -8.12
C ALA A 211 -9.33 -5.64 -8.96
N TRP A 212 -10.46 -5.40 -8.31
CA TRP A 212 -11.76 -5.21 -8.98
C TRP A 212 -12.05 -3.75 -9.30
N GLN A 213 -12.76 -3.52 -10.42
CA GLN A 213 -13.25 -2.20 -10.78
C GLN A 213 -14.33 -1.72 -9.78
N LEU A 214 -14.49 -0.40 -9.69
CA LEU A 214 -15.42 0.30 -8.80
C LEU A 214 -16.81 -0.36 -8.74
N ASP A 215 -17.37 -0.74 -9.89
CA ASP A 215 -18.74 -1.25 -10.01
C ASP A 215 -18.94 -2.65 -9.38
N TYR A 216 -17.85 -3.37 -9.09
CA TYR A 216 -17.91 -4.76 -8.64
C TYR A 216 -17.53 -4.95 -7.17
N ILE A 217 -16.86 -3.96 -6.56
CA ILE A 217 -16.31 -4.13 -5.21
C ILE A 217 -17.41 -4.31 -4.17
N ASP A 218 -18.50 -3.55 -4.24
CA ASP A 218 -19.55 -3.57 -3.22
C ASP A 218 -20.26 -4.94 -3.19
N GLY A 219 -20.66 -5.45 -4.35
CA GLY A 219 -21.30 -6.77 -4.47
C GLY A 219 -20.38 -7.94 -4.15
N LYS A 220 -19.07 -7.78 -4.20
CA LYS A 220 -18.10 -8.83 -3.87
C LYS A 220 -17.64 -8.78 -2.42
N ILE A 221 -17.51 -7.58 -1.84
CA ILE A 221 -17.27 -7.42 -0.40
C ILE A 221 -18.42 -8.03 0.39
N GLU A 222 -19.67 -7.89 -0.07
CA GLU A 222 -20.81 -8.58 0.57
C GLU A 222 -20.69 -10.11 0.62
N ILE A 223 -19.92 -10.73 -0.29
CA ILE A 223 -19.69 -12.18 -0.32
C ILE A 223 -18.54 -12.58 0.61
N LEU A 224 -17.50 -11.73 0.68
CA LEU A 224 -16.24 -12.03 1.40
C LEU A 224 -16.17 -11.43 2.80
N ALA A 225 -17.13 -10.59 3.16
CA ALA A 225 -17.08 -9.81 4.37
C ALA A 225 -18.34 -9.95 5.21
N THR A 226 -18.16 -9.77 6.51
CA THR A 226 -19.27 -9.54 7.44
C THR A 226 -19.47 -8.04 7.58
N THR A 227 -20.67 -7.54 7.27
CA THR A 227 -21.01 -6.14 7.54
C THR A 227 -21.12 -5.91 9.04
N VAL A 228 -20.48 -4.86 9.52
CA VAL A 228 -20.50 -4.42 10.91
C VAL A 228 -21.02 -2.99 10.95
N GLU A 229 -22.04 -2.76 11.78
CA GLU A 229 -22.45 -1.41 12.12
C GLU A 229 -21.66 -0.95 13.34
N TRP A 230 -21.13 0.28 13.31
CA TRP A 230 -20.50 0.85 14.49
C TRP A 230 -21.53 0.96 15.60
N THR A 231 -21.21 0.47 16.80
CA THR A 231 -22.07 0.64 17.96
C THR A 231 -22.20 2.12 18.26
N ARG A 232 -23.36 2.72 17.92
CA ARG A 232 -23.76 4.01 18.46
C ARG A 232 -24.04 3.81 19.94
N VAL A 233 -23.08 4.15 20.81
CA VAL A 233 -23.45 4.40 22.20
C VAL A 233 -24.13 5.77 22.21
N GLY A 234 -25.45 5.74 22.37
CA GLY A 234 -26.25 6.93 22.52
C GLY A 234 -26.10 7.54 23.92
N SER A 235 -25.92 8.87 23.91
CA SER A 235 -26.36 9.87 24.89
C SER A 235 -25.74 9.88 26.29
#